data_AF-A0A351V9V8-F1
#
_entry.id   AF-A0A351V9V8-F1
#
_cell.length_a   1.000
_cell.length_b   1.000
_cell.length_c   1.000
_cell.angle_alpha   90.00
_cell.angle_beta   90.00
_cell.angle_gamma   90.00
#
_symmetry.space_group_name_H-M   'P 1'
#
loop_
_entity.id
_entity.type
_entity.pdbx_description
1 polymer ?
#
loop_
_entity_poly.entity_id
_entity_poly.type
_entity_poly.pdbx_seq_one_letter_code
_entity_poly.pdbx_strand_id
1 'polypeptide(L)' 'MFWDKVAKLYDFSETLYNGKVNLKLCKEVEDMIDTGDDVLECACGTGMLSRHIGQKCNRLILGKLYSIYSSKCKKFN' A
#
# COMPACT_ATOMS: atom_id res chain seq x y z
N MET A 1 5.16 5.71 -18.66
CA MET A 1 3.72 5.82 -19.01
C MET A 1 3.09 7.07 -18.38
N PHE A 2 1.90 7.47 -18.83
CA PHE A 2 1.16 8.67 -18.36
C PHE A 2 1.15 8.80 -16.82
N TRP A 3 0.84 7.70 -16.14
CA TRP A 3 0.78 7.63 -14.68
C TRP A 3 2.14 7.73 -13.96
N ASP A 4 3.27 7.38 -14.61
CA ASP A 4 4.60 7.57 -14.02
C ASP A 4 4.95 9.06 -13.85
N LYS A 5 4.37 9.93 -14.69
CA LYS A 5 4.52 11.39 -14.60
C LYS A 5 3.61 11.99 -13.53
N VAL A 6 2.41 11.42 -13.36
CA VAL A 6 1.37 11.91 -12.45
C VAL A 6 1.60 11.44 -11.01
N ALA A 7 2.13 10.23 -10.81
CA ALA A 7 2.40 9.64 -9.50
C ALA A 7 3.28 10.52 -8.59
N LYS A 8 4.32 11.16 -9.17
CA LYS A 8 5.20 12.08 -8.44
C LYS A 8 4.49 13.34 -7.93
N LEU A 9 3.43 13.78 -8.61
CA LEU A 9 2.64 14.95 -8.21
C LEU A 9 1.73 14.61 -7.01
N TYR A 10 1.23 13.37 -6.95
CA TYR A 10 0.40 12.88 -5.85
C TYR A 10 1.20 12.53 -4.58
N ASP A 11 2.42 12.00 -4.72
CA ASP A 11 3.33 11.72 -3.58
C ASP A 11 3.55 12.99 -2.72
N PHE A 12 3.55 14.19 -3.32
CA PHE A 12 3.68 15.47 -2.60
C PHE A 12 2.45 15.77 -1.73
N SER A 13 1.24 15.51 -2.24
CA SER A 13 -0.01 15.71 -1.50
C SER A 13 -0.25 14.68 -0.39
N GLU A 14 0.13 13.40 -0.59
CA GLU A 14 0.02 12.36 0.44
C GLU A 14 0.91 12.64 1.65
N THR A 15 2.11 13.19 1.41
CA THR A 15 3.09 13.45 2.47
C THR A 15 2.74 14.69 3.30
N LEU A 16 2.06 15.68 2.71
CA LEU A 16 1.82 16.99 3.34
C LEU A 16 0.46 17.15 4.02
N TYR A 17 -0.60 16.49 3.55
CA TYR A 17 -1.96 16.89 3.95
C TYR A 17 -2.71 15.98 4.93
N ASN A 18 -2.35 14.68 5.12
CA ASN A 18 -3.24 13.83 5.95
C ASN A 18 -2.67 12.55 6.59
N GLY A 19 -1.45 12.59 7.13
CA GLY A 19 -0.84 11.43 7.82
C GLY A 19 -1.73 10.77 8.89
N LYS A 20 -2.57 11.54 9.59
CA LYS A 20 -3.53 11.01 10.58
C LYS A 20 -4.65 10.17 9.95
N VAL A 21 -5.22 10.63 8.83
CA VAL A 21 -6.28 9.91 8.12
C VAL A 21 -5.73 8.63 7.50
N ASN A 22 -4.54 8.70 6.92
CA ASN A 22 -3.85 7.55 6.37
C ASN A 22 -3.56 6.49 7.44
N LEU A 23 -3.06 6.90 8.62
CA LEU A 23 -2.84 5.98 9.73
C LEU A 23 -4.14 5.33 10.21
N LYS A 24 -5.22 6.12 10.32
CA LYS A 24 -6.52 5.57 10.72
C LYS A 24 -7.02 4.55 9.68
N LEU A 25 -6.94 4.88 8.40
CA LEU A 25 -7.30 3.96 7.31
C LEU A 25 -6.50 2.66 7.38
N CYS A 26 -5.17 2.73 7.57
CA CYS A 26 -4.33 1.55 7.71
C CYS A 26 -4.80 0.66 8.86
N LYS A 27 -5.12 1.26 10.02
CA LYS A 27 -5.58 0.52 11.19
C LYS A 27 -6.94 -0.15 10.97
N GLU A 28 -7.91 0.57 10.42
CA GLU A 28 -9.23 -0.01 10.12
C GLU A 28 -9.10 -1.19 9.14
N VAL A 29 -8.22 -1.08 8.14
CA VAL A 29 -7.94 -2.18 7.21
C VAL A 29 -7.26 -3.35 7.92
N GLU A 30 -6.25 -3.11 8.76
CA GLU A 30 -5.58 -4.14 9.56
C GLU A 30 -6.55 -4.87 10.51
N ASP A 31 -7.49 -4.15 11.12
CA ASP A 31 -8.51 -4.72 12.01
C ASP A 31 -9.48 -5.66 11.27
N MET A 32 -9.64 -5.49 9.94
CA MET A 32 -10.46 -6.38 9.10
C MET A 32 -9.74 -7.64 8.60
N ILE A 33 -8.42 -7.73 8.75
CA ILE A 33 -7.61 -8.88 8.29
C ILE A 33 -7.41 -9.86 9.44
N ASP A 34 -7.44 -11.16 9.18
CA ASP A 34 -7.03 -12.21 10.14
C ASP A 34 -5.73 -12.89 9.71
N THR A 35 -5.07 -13.54 10.67
CA THR A 35 -3.81 -14.26 10.52
C THR A 35 -3.85 -15.44 9.55
N GLY A 36 -5.04 -15.96 9.28
CA GLY A 36 -5.24 -17.03 8.30
C GLY A 36 -5.48 -16.54 6.86
N ASP A 37 -5.60 -15.23 6.63
CA ASP A 37 -6.06 -14.72 5.35
C ASP A 37 -4.97 -14.71 4.28
N ASP A 38 -5.33 -15.13 3.07
CA ASP A 38 -4.57 -14.89 1.85
C ASP A 38 -5.15 -13.66 1.13
N VAL A 39 -4.39 -12.56 1.12
CA VAL A 39 -4.87 -11.23 0.69
C VAL A 39 -4.27 -10.84 -0.66
N LEU A 40 -5.10 -10.33 -1.57
CA LEU A 40 -4.68 -9.68 -2.81
C LEU A 40 -4.89 -8.16 -2.71
N GLU A 41 -3.80 -7.40 -2.68
CA GLU A 41 -3.87 -5.95 -2.76
C GLU A 41 -3.73 -5.47 -4.20
N CYS A 42 -4.85 -5.08 -4.80
CA CYS A 42 -4.88 -4.49 -6.13
C CYS A 42 -4.43 -3.03 -6.11
N ALA A 43 -3.60 -2.65 -7.09
CA ALA A 43 -3.09 -1.29 -7.25
C ALA A 43 -2.39 -0.76 -5.98
N CYS A 44 -1.52 -1.57 -5.39
CA CYS A 44 -0.87 -1.32 -4.10
C CYS A 44 -0.03 -0.02 -3.99
N GLY A 45 0.15 0.73 -5.09
CA GLY A 45 0.75 2.07 -5.08
C GLY A 45 2.10 2.09 -4.36
N THR A 46 2.24 3.01 -3.40
CA THR A 46 3.43 3.17 -2.55
C THR A 46 3.66 2.03 -1.55
N GLY A 47 2.67 1.17 -1.32
CA GLY A 47 2.70 0.08 -0.35
C GLY A 47 2.27 0.48 1.07
N MET A 48 1.53 1.58 1.22
CA MET A 48 1.09 2.09 2.53
C MET A 48 0.23 1.06 3.29
N LEU A 49 -0.79 0.49 2.63
CA LEU A 49 -1.66 -0.54 3.20
C LEU A 49 -0.94 -1.89 3.26
N SER A 50 -0.16 -2.22 2.23
CA SER A 50 0.65 -3.46 2.18
C SER A 50 1.45 -3.69 3.45
N ARG A 51 2.04 -2.64 4.02
CA ARG A 51 2.84 -2.72 5.23
C ARG A 51 2.05 -3.22 6.45
N HIS A 52 0.79 -2.83 6.57
CA HIS A 52 -0.05 -3.18 7.73
C HIS A 52 -0.74 -4.52 7.50
N ILE A 53 -1.28 -4.75 6.30
CA ILE A 53 -1.90 -6.03 5.92
C ILE A 53 -0.88 -7.18 6.05
N GLY A 54 0.33 -7.00 5.49
CA GLY A 54 1.36 -8.04 5.46
C GLY A 54 1.95 -8.40 6.82
N GLN A 55 1.74 -7.57 7.86
CA GLN A 55 2.15 -7.90 9.23
C GLN A 55 1.18 -8.87 9.91
N LYS A 56 -0.05 -8.99 9.40
CA LYS A 56 -1.12 -9.77 10.03
C LYS A 56 -1.49 -11.00 9.20
N CYS A 57 -1.72 -10.85 7.89
CA CYS A 57 -2.22 -11.93 7.04
C CYS A 57 -1.24 -13.11 6.88
N ASN A 58 -1.76 -14.29 6.52
CA ASN A 58 -0.94 -15.46 6.18
C ASN A 58 -0.08 -15.21 4.95
N ARG A 59 -0.67 -14.59 3.92
CA ARG A 59 0.02 -14.31 2.65
C ARG A 59 -0.52 -13.05 2.00
N LEU A 60 0.39 -12.21 1.50
CA LEU A 60 0.04 -11.01 0.74
C LEU A 60 0.53 -11.11 -0.71
N ILE A 61 -0.40 -10.99 -1.65
CA ILE A 61 -0.13 -10.90 -3.09
C ILE A 61 -0.32 -9.45 -3.50
N LEU A 62 0.69 -8.88 -4.17
CA LEU A 62 0.69 -7.48 -4.58
C LEU A 62 0.39 -7.33 -6.07
N GLY A 63 -0.77 -6.77 -6.38
CA GLY A 63 -1.16 -6.36 -7.73
C GLY A 63 -0.60 -4.97 -8.06
N LYS A 64 0.46 -4.91 -8.87
CA LYS A 64 1.13 -3.65 -9.22
C LYS A 64 0.65 -3.13 -10.57
N LEU A 65 0.38 -1.82 -10.65
CA LEU A 65 0.14 -1.14 -11.92
C LEU A 65 1.41 -0.47 -12.52
N TYR A 66 2.45 -0.17 -11.72
CA TYR A 66 3.60 0.66 -12.17
C TYR A 66 4.97 0.20 -11.64
N SER A 67 6.02 0.43 -12.45
CA SER A 67 7.40 0.02 -12.13
C SER A 67 8.07 0.89 -11.05
N ILE A 68 7.71 2.17 -10.92
CA ILE A 68 8.39 3.09 -9.96
C ILE A 68 8.17 2.69 -8.50
N TYR A 69 7.05 2.03 -8.20
CA TYR A 69 6.74 1.53 -6.87
C TYR A 69 7.20 0.08 -6.65
N SER A 70 7.74 -0.57 -7.70
CA SER A 70 8.30 -1.91 -7.62
C SER A 70 9.36 -2.02 -6.51
N SER A 71 10.22 -1.01 -6.38
CA SER A 71 11.30 -0.98 -5.39
C SER A 71 10.82 -0.70 -3.96
N LYS A 72 9.74 0.08 -3.79
CA LYS A 72 9.20 0.43 -2.46
C LYS A 72 8.42 -0.73 -1.84
N CYS A 73 7.67 -1.48 -2.65
CA CYS A 73 6.92 -2.65 -2.21
C CYS A 73 7.77 -3.93 -2.00
N LYS A 74 9.00 -3.99 -2.54
CA LYS A 74 9.90 -5.16 -2.41
C LYS A 74 10.38 -5.44 -0.99
N LYS A 75 10.11 -4.55 -0.03
CA LYS A 75 10.55 -4.69 1.37
C LYS A 75 9.64 -5.56 2.25
N PHE A 76 8.54 -6.08 1.70
CA PHE A 76 7.50 -6.77 2.45
C PHE A 76 7.29 -8.23 2.02
N ASN A 77 8.21 -8.77 1.20
CA ASN A 77 8.27 -10.18 0.79
C ASN A 77 9.57 -10.78 1.32
#